data_AF-A0AAW6MCP5-F1
#
_entry.id   AF-A0AAW6MCP5-F1
#
_cell.length_a   1.000
_cell.length_b   1.000
_cell.length_c   1.000
_cell.angle_alpha   90.00
_cell.angle_beta   90.00
_cell.angle_gamma   90.00
#
_symmetry.space_group_name_H-M   'P 1'
#
loop_
_entity.id
_entity.type
_entity.pdbx_description
1 polymer ?
#
loop_
_entity_poly.entity_id
_entity_poly.type
_entity_poly.pdbx_seq_one_letter_code
_entity_poly.pdbx_strand_id
1 'polypeptide(L)'
;VSENLKAMTIRDLLTMTCGHDTAPSVNTQATESPAKDWVEQFLAHPVEHKPGTLFAYNSLGTYMLSAIVQKVTGEKLVVYVYQRLFRPLGIVNVKWQESPQG
;
A
#
# COMPACT_ATOMS: atom_id res chain seq x y z
N VAL A 1 -15.14 1.79 -11.20
CA VAL A 1 -13.99 0.85 -11.11
C VAL A 1 -13.71 0.32 -12.51
N SER A 2 -12.50 0.56 -13.05
CA SER A 2 -12.10 0.06 -14.38
C SER A 2 -11.92 -1.46 -14.39
N GLU A 3 -11.97 -2.11 -15.56
CA GLU A 3 -11.75 -3.56 -15.67
C GLU A 3 -10.35 -3.96 -15.22
N ASN A 4 -9.33 -3.15 -15.52
CA ASN A 4 -7.96 -3.37 -15.03
C ASN A 4 -7.88 -3.28 -13.50
N LEU A 5 -8.52 -2.28 -12.88
CA LEU A 5 -8.55 -2.16 -11.42
C LEU A 5 -9.28 -3.34 -10.77
N LYS A 6 -10.38 -3.82 -11.36
CA LYS A 6 -11.08 -5.03 -10.86
C LYS A 6 -10.23 -6.29 -10.97
N ALA A 7 -9.39 -6.40 -12.00
CA ALA A 7 -8.54 -7.56 -12.24
C ALA A 7 -7.24 -7.58 -11.42
N MET A 8 -6.91 -6.48 -10.74
CA MET A 8 -5.68 -6.37 -9.95
C MET A 8 -5.68 -7.32 -8.76
N THR A 9 -4.55 -8.00 -8.53
CA THR A 9 -4.37 -8.96 -7.45
C THR A 9 -3.34 -8.49 -6.41
N ILE A 10 -3.30 -9.16 -5.26
CA ILE A 10 -2.25 -8.95 -4.24
C ILE A 10 -0.85 -9.23 -4.83
N ARG A 11 -0.73 -10.19 -5.76
CA ARG A 11 0.53 -10.49 -6.43
C ARG A 11 1.03 -9.28 -7.21
N ASP A 12 0.15 -8.58 -7.92
CA ASP A 12 0.53 -7.41 -8.73
C ASP A 12 1.03 -6.25 -7.87
N LEU A 13 0.46 -6.07 -6.67
CA LEU A 13 0.97 -5.13 -5.67
C LEU A 13 2.38 -5.51 -5.21
N LEU A 14 2.60 -6.80 -4.88
CA LEU A 14 3.90 -7.32 -4.43
C LEU A 14 5.00 -7.21 -5.49
N THR A 15 4.64 -7.33 -6.77
CA THR A 15 5.58 -7.22 -7.90
C THR A 15 5.66 -5.82 -8.49
N MET A 16 4.93 -4.84 -7.92
CA MET A 16 4.84 -3.47 -8.42
C MET A 16 4.41 -3.40 -9.90
N THR A 17 3.55 -4.32 -10.31
CA THR A 17 2.99 -4.41 -11.66
C THR A 17 1.50 -4.12 -11.67
N CYS A 18 1.08 -3.09 -10.93
CA CYS A 18 -0.33 -2.81 -10.68
C CYS A 18 -1.12 -2.37 -11.93
N GLY A 19 -0.45 -2.02 -13.03
CA GLY A 19 -1.09 -1.51 -14.24
C GLY A 19 -1.22 0.01 -14.30
N HIS A 20 -0.64 0.74 -13.33
CA HIS A 20 -0.49 2.20 -13.45
C HIS A 20 0.61 2.53 -14.46
N ASP A 21 0.39 3.56 -15.28
CA ASP A 21 1.41 4.06 -16.22
C ASP A 21 2.54 4.78 -15.47
N THR A 22 2.16 5.59 -14.47
CA THR A 22 3.08 6.20 -13.52
C THR A 22 2.70 5.82 -12.10
N ALA A 23 3.66 5.77 -11.19
CA ALA A 23 3.36 5.42 -9.81
C ALA A 23 2.56 6.56 -9.13
N PRO A 24 1.45 6.26 -8.45
CA PRO A 24 0.73 7.28 -7.69
C PRO A 24 1.65 7.84 -6.59
N SER A 25 1.69 9.16 -6.50
CA SER A 25 2.49 9.89 -5.52
C SER A 25 1.60 10.44 -4.41
N VAL A 26 2.08 10.37 -3.18
CA VAL A 26 1.41 11.02 -2.04
C VAL A 26 1.67 12.52 -2.13
N ASN A 27 0.62 13.32 -2.24
CA ASN A 27 0.78 14.77 -2.13
C ASN A 27 1.00 15.17 -0.67
N THR A 28 2.26 15.25 -0.25
CA THR A 28 2.66 15.68 1.09
C THR A 28 2.57 17.20 1.31
N GLN A 29 2.30 17.98 0.26
CA GLN A 29 2.20 19.44 0.30
C GLN A 29 0.76 19.96 0.23
N ALA A 30 -0.26 19.08 0.18
CA ALA A 30 -1.66 19.49 0.22
C ALA A 30 -2.00 20.08 1.60
N THR A 31 -1.93 21.41 1.70
CA THR A 31 -2.22 22.19 2.91
C THR A 31 -3.71 22.28 3.23
N GLU A 32 -4.59 22.02 2.26
CA GLU A 32 -6.04 22.18 2.39
C GLU A 32 -6.76 20.87 2.74
N SER A 33 -6.10 19.73 2.53
CA SER A 33 -6.56 18.42 3.00
C SER A 33 -5.33 17.53 3.06
N PRO A 34 -4.78 17.22 4.25
CA PRO A 34 -3.82 16.12 4.34
C PRO A 34 -4.49 14.94 3.65
N ALA A 35 -3.75 14.27 2.78
CA ALA A 35 -4.18 13.07 2.08
C ALA A 35 -4.73 12.07 3.11
N LYS A 36 -6.03 12.17 3.42
CA LYS A 36 -6.61 11.58 4.64
C LYS A 36 -6.73 10.09 4.49
N ASP A 37 -6.72 9.57 3.28
CA ASP A 37 -6.67 8.15 3.02
C ASP A 37 -5.77 7.86 1.81
N TRP A 38 -4.66 7.17 2.06
CA TRP A 38 -3.73 6.75 1.02
C TRP A 38 -4.29 5.58 0.19
N VAL A 39 -5.26 4.84 0.73
CA VAL A 39 -6.02 3.82 -0.01
C VAL A 39 -6.87 4.50 -1.08
N GLU A 40 -7.58 5.56 -0.74
CA GLU A 40 -8.41 6.30 -1.70
C GLU A 40 -7.57 6.86 -2.85
N GLN A 41 -6.40 7.44 -2.56
CA GLN A 41 -5.50 7.95 -3.60
C GLN A 41 -5.00 6.86 -4.54
N PHE A 42 -4.62 5.70 -4.00
CA PHE A 42 -4.21 4.57 -4.82
C PHE A 42 -5.36 4.11 -5.73
N LEU A 43 -6.57 3.94 -5.18
CA LEU A 43 -7.74 3.46 -5.92
C LEU A 43 -8.29 4.48 -6.93
N ALA A 44 -8.04 5.78 -6.71
CA ALA A 44 -8.41 6.85 -7.62
C ALA A 44 -7.42 7.04 -8.78
N HIS A 45 -6.20 6.51 -8.67
CA HIS A 45 -5.20 6.65 -9.72
C HIS A 45 -5.53 5.76 -10.94
N PRO A 46 -5.38 6.26 -12.19
CA PRO A 46 -5.73 5.48 -13.38
C PRO A 46 -4.93 4.20 -13.56
N VAL A 47 -5.61 3.06 -13.68
CA VAL A 47 -5.02 1.75 -14.01
C VAL A 47 -5.16 1.49 -15.51
N GLU A 48 -4.27 2.08 -16.30
CA GLU A 48 -4.32 2.10 -17.77
C GLU A 48 -3.92 0.77 -18.41
N HIS A 49 -2.98 0.06 -17.79
CA HIS A 49 -2.43 -1.19 -18.29
C HIS A 49 -3.03 -2.39 -17.56
N LYS A 50 -2.99 -3.56 -18.20
CA LYS A 50 -3.38 -4.81 -17.55
C LYS A 50 -2.43 -5.09 -16.37
N PRO A 51 -2.94 -5.39 -15.15
CA PRO A 51 -2.08 -5.79 -14.05
C PRO A 51 -1.19 -6.99 -14.43
N GLY A 52 0.05 -6.95 -13.98
CA GLY A 52 1.08 -7.95 -14.29
C GLY A 52 1.88 -7.68 -15.58
N THR A 53 1.54 -6.66 -16.38
CA THR A 53 2.20 -6.44 -17.69
C THR A 53 3.20 -5.29 -17.73
N LEU A 54 3.10 -4.32 -16.82
CA LEU A 54 4.01 -3.17 -16.75
C LEU A 54 4.50 -2.97 -15.32
N PHE A 55 5.81 -2.85 -15.14
CA PHE A 55 6.43 -2.53 -13.86
C PHE A 55 6.52 -1.01 -13.68
N ALA A 56 6.04 -0.52 -12.54
CA ALA A 56 6.22 0.86 -12.11
C ALA A 56 6.48 0.87 -10.59
N TYR A 57 7.63 1.41 -10.16
CA TYR A 57 8.00 1.41 -8.74
C TYR A 57 7.00 2.21 -7.90
N ASN A 58 6.24 1.54 -7.02
CA ASN A 58 5.01 2.08 -6.47
C ASN A 58 4.94 2.00 -4.94
N SER A 59 5.28 3.10 -4.27
CA SER A 59 5.23 3.21 -2.80
C SER A 59 3.83 3.04 -2.23
N LEU A 60 2.81 3.61 -2.89
CA LEU A 60 1.41 3.45 -2.45
C LEU A 60 0.89 2.02 -2.68
N GLY A 61 1.41 1.31 -3.68
CA GLY A 61 1.15 -0.13 -3.86
C GLY A 61 1.64 -0.96 -2.68
N THR A 62 2.82 -0.65 -2.15
CA THR A 62 3.31 -1.27 -0.90
C THR A 62 2.46 -0.89 0.30
N TYR A 63 2.01 0.36 0.40
CA TYR A 63 1.08 0.77 1.45
C TYR A 63 -0.25 0.00 1.40
N MET A 64 -0.79 -0.24 0.20
CA MET A 64 -2.01 -1.05 0.04
C MET A 64 -1.85 -2.46 0.65
N LEU A 65 -0.66 -3.06 0.57
CA LEU A 65 -0.40 -4.35 1.23
C LEU A 65 -0.52 -4.23 2.76
N SER A 66 0.01 -3.16 3.35
CA SER A 66 -0.17 -2.84 4.78
C SER A 66 -1.66 -2.72 5.13
N ALA A 67 -2.40 -1.94 4.35
CA ALA A 67 -3.83 -1.72 4.56
C ALA A 67 -4.65 -3.01 4.43
N ILE A 68 -4.31 -3.89 3.49
CA ILE A 68 -4.95 -5.20 3.32
C ILE A 68 -4.71 -6.08 4.55
N VAL A 69 -3.48 -6.16 5.04
CA VAL A 69 -3.16 -6.93 6.27
C VAL A 69 -3.98 -6.39 7.43
N GLN A 70 -3.94 -5.08 7.68
CA GLN A 70 -4.69 -4.45 8.77
C GLN A 70 -6.20 -4.67 8.66
N LYS A 71 -6.77 -4.59 7.44
CA LYS A 71 -8.20 -4.82 7.22
C LYS A 71 -8.61 -6.26 7.51
N VAL A 72 -7.77 -7.24 7.15
CA VAL A 72 -8.08 -8.66 7.33
C VAL A 72 -7.85 -9.11 8.78
N THR A 73 -6.84 -8.55 9.46
CA THR A 73 -6.46 -8.96 10.82
C THR A 73 -7.14 -8.14 11.92
N GLY A 74 -7.52 -6.89 11.62
CA GLY A 74 -7.93 -5.90 12.63
C GLY A 74 -6.77 -5.35 13.47
N GLU A 75 -5.53 -5.73 13.17
CA GLU A 75 -4.33 -5.31 13.90
C GLU A 75 -3.54 -4.26 13.10
N LYS A 76 -2.90 -3.31 13.79
CA LYS A 76 -1.90 -2.45 13.14
C LYS A 76 -0.78 -3.31 12.53
N LEU A 77 -0.28 -2.93 11.35
CA LEU A 77 0.76 -3.69 10.66
C LEU A 77 2.01 -3.91 11.55
N VAL A 78 2.45 -2.88 12.28
CA VAL A 78 3.63 -2.98 13.15
C VAL A 78 3.45 -4.05 14.24
N VAL A 79 2.24 -4.19 14.79
CA VAL A 79 1.92 -5.23 15.79
C VAL A 79 1.93 -6.61 15.13
N TYR A 80 1.31 -6.72 13.97
CA TYR A 80 1.22 -7.96 13.21
C TYR A 80 2.61 -8.52 12.86
N VAL A 81 3.49 -7.67 12.33
CA VAL A 81 4.87 -8.01 11.94
C VAL A 81 5.77 -8.20 13.15
N TYR A 82 5.57 -7.46 14.24
CA TYR A 82 6.38 -7.61 15.44
C TYR A 82 6.29 -9.03 16.02
N GLN A 83 5.07 -9.57 16.16
CA GLN A 83 4.90 -10.91 16.74
C GLN A 83 5.45 -12.03 15.83
N ARG A 84 5.43 -11.84 14.51
CA ARG A 84 5.72 -12.88 13.52
C ARG A 84 7.12 -12.83 12.92
N LEU A 85 7.76 -11.66 12.95
CA LEU A 85 9.05 -11.43 12.30
C LEU A 85 10.07 -10.84 13.28
N PHE A 86 9.78 -9.66 13.85
CA PHE A 86 10.79 -8.96 14.66
C PHE A 86 11.12 -9.70 15.96
N ARG A 87 10.11 -10.13 16.72
CA ARG A 87 10.30 -10.84 17.98
C ARG A 87 11.02 -12.18 17.79
N PRO A 88 10.65 -13.06 16.83
CA PRO A 88 11.41 -14.29 16.57
C PRO A 88 12.87 -14.06 16.16
N LEU A 89 13.17 -12.93 15.52
CA LEU A 89 14.53 -12.53 15.14
C LEU A 89 15.30 -11.82 16.26
N GLY A 90 14.70 -11.62 17.44
CA GLY A 90 15.33 -10.89 18.55
C GLY A 90 15.44 -9.38 18.32
N ILE A 91 14.73 -8.83 17.33
CA ILE A 91 14.71 -7.39 17.05
C ILE A 91 13.75 -6.71 18.03
N VAL A 92 14.33 -5.91 18.92
CA VAL A 92 13.61 -5.15 19.96
C VAL A 92 13.66 -3.64 19.67
N ASN A 93 12.75 -2.87 20.29
CA ASN A 93 12.66 -1.40 20.16
C ASN A 93 12.54 -0.89 18.71
N VAL A 94 11.72 -1.56 17.89
CA VAL A 94 11.45 -1.17 16.51
C VAL A 94 10.86 0.24 16.44
N LYS A 95 11.47 1.12 15.64
CA LYS A 95 10.89 2.40 15.27
C LYS A 95 10.13 2.23 13.97
N TRP A 96 8.88 2.66 13.95
CA TRP A 96 7.99 2.53 12.81
C TRP A 96 7.25 3.85 12.56
N GLN A 97 7.19 4.28 11.31
CA GLN A 97 6.40 5.44 10.92
C GLN A 97 5.00 4.95 10.54
N GLU A 98 3.99 5.55 11.16
CA GLU A 98 2.59 5.22 10.93
C GLU A 98 1.95 6.26 10.00
N SER A 99 1.02 5.79 9.18
CA SER A 99 0.11 6.69 8.45
C SER A 99 -0.96 7.22 9.42
N PRO A 100 -1.78 8.22 9.03
CA PRO A 100 -2.90 8.63 9.86
C PRO A 100 -3.89 7.50 10.22
N GLN A 101 -3.89 6.39 9.46
CA GLN A 101 -4.71 5.20 9.66
C GLN A 101 -4.07 4.14 10.59
N GLY A 102 -2.83 4.36 11.03
CA GLY A 102 -1.95 3.31 11.57
C GLY A 102 -1.14 2.70 10.45
#